data_AF-D3PS33-F1
#
_entry.id   AF-D3PS33-F1
#
_cell.length_a   1.000
_cell.length_b   1.000
_cell.length_c   1.000
_cell.angle_alpha   90.00
_cell.angle_beta   90.00
_cell.angle_gamma   90.00
#
_symmetry.space_group_name_H-M   'P 1'
#
loop_
_entity.id
_entity.type
_entity.pdbx_description
1 polymer ?
#
loop_
_entity_poly.entity_id
_entity_poly.type
_entity_poly.pdbx_seq_one_letter_code
_entity_poly.pdbx_strand_id
1 'polypeptide(L)'
;MVQILFVLGLLLMVYNTYTGLQIKGLAPGGIIGERLTQLNALIVFFALGYLLVGVLTWSRPADTLLVIMALILLFGAIFVLLVLRLVQAILKALEG
;
A
#
# COMPACT_ATOMS: atom_id res chain seq x y z
N MET A 1 13.83 9.16 14.82
CA MET A 1 13.51 7.71 14.73
C MET A 1 12.16 7.47 14.08
N VAL A 2 11.08 8.13 14.53
CA VAL A 2 9.73 7.87 13.98
C VAL A 2 9.57 8.27 12.51
N GLN A 3 10.25 9.33 12.05
CA GLN A 3 10.27 9.70 10.64
C GLN A 3 10.80 8.58 9.73
N ILE A 4 11.72 7.73 10.22
CA ILE A 4 12.23 6.59 9.46
C ILE A 4 11.10 5.58 9.21
N LEU A 5 10.26 5.31 10.22
CA LEU A 5 9.11 4.41 10.08
C LEU A 5 8.10 4.95 9.05
N PHE A 6 7.82 6.25 9.07
CA PHE A 6 6.96 6.89 8.06
C PHE A 6 7.55 6.77 6.66
N VAL A 7 8.84 7.11 6.50
CA VAL A 7 9.51 7.06 5.19
C VAL A 7 9.51 5.63 4.66
N LEU A 8 9.82 4.63 5.49
CA LEU A 8 9.75 3.22 5.11
C LEU A 8 8.33 2.79 4.72
N GLY A 9 7.33 3.13 5.54
CA GLY A 9 5.93 2.82 5.24
C GLY A 9 5.45 3.48 3.95
N LEU A 10 5.84 4.74 3.72
CA LEU A 10 5.50 5.50 2.50
C LEU A 10 6.16 4.89 1.26
N LEU A 11 7.47 4.63 1.31
CA LEU A 11 8.20 4.00 0.19
C LEU A 11 7.59 2.64 -0.16
N LEU A 12 7.27 1.83 0.84
CA LEU A 12 6.64 0.53 0.63
C LEU A 12 5.23 0.67 0.05
N MET A 13 4.45 1.67 0.48
CA MET A 13 3.12 1.95 -0.09
C MET A 13 3.20 2.45 -1.55
N VAL A 14 4.19 3.27 -1.89
CA VAL A 14 4.45 3.69 -3.27
C VAL A 14 4.82 2.48 -4.13
N TYR A 15 5.69 1.61 -3.64
CA TYR A 15 6.03 0.34 -4.30
C TYR A 15 4.80 -0.55 -4.51
N ASN A 16 3.93 -0.66 -3.51
CA ASN A 16 2.67 -1.40 -3.61
C ASN A 16 1.74 -0.80 -4.67
N THR A 17 1.66 0.53 -4.73
CA THR A 17 0.85 1.23 -5.73
C THR A 17 1.32 0.90 -7.14
N TYR A 18 2.63 0.97 -7.37
CA TYR A 18 3.23 0.60 -8.66
C TYR A 18 2.98 -0.87 -9.00
N THR A 19 3.19 -1.77 -8.04
CA THR A 19 2.99 -3.21 -8.20
C THR A 19 1.52 -3.55 -8.51
N GLY A 20 0.58 -2.91 -7.82
CA GLY A 20 -0.85 -3.08 -8.06
C GLY A 20 -1.26 -2.68 -9.48
N LEU A 21 -0.75 -1.54 -9.96
CA LEU A 21 -0.99 -1.09 -11.34
C LEU A 21 -0.39 -2.05 -12.36
N GLN A 22 0.81 -2.58 -12.12
CA GLN A 22 1.45 -3.57 -12.98
C GLN A 22 0.62 -4.87 -13.06
N ILE A 23 0.14 -5.38 -11.93
CA ILE A 23 -0.72 -6.58 -11.88
C ILE A 23 -1.99 -6.38 -12.70
N LYS A 24 -2.63 -5.20 -12.59
CA LYS A 24 -3.82 -4.88 -13.37
C LYS A 24 -3.56 -4.90 -14.88
N GLY A 25 -2.36 -4.53 -15.33
CA GLY A 25 -1.98 -4.60 -16.74
C GLY A 25 -1.86 -6.03 -17.28
N LEU A 26 -1.64 -7.01 -16.40
CA LEU A 26 -1.51 -8.43 -16.75
C LEU A 26 -2.83 -9.20 -16.56
N ALA A 27 -3.76 -8.67 -15.77
CA ALA A 27 -4.95 -9.40 -15.39
C ALA A 27 -5.96 -9.55 -16.55
N PRO A 28 -6.62 -10.71 -16.69
CA PRO A 28 -7.69 -10.90 -17.66
C PRO A 28 -8.87 -9.97 -17.36
N GLY A 29 -9.55 -9.53 -18.42
CA GLY A 29 -10.77 -8.73 -18.32
C GLY A 29 -11.90 -9.44 -17.57
N GLY A 30 -12.96 -8.69 -17.25
CA GLY A 30 -14.12 -9.21 -16.51
C GLY A 30 -14.06 -8.93 -15.01
N ILE A 31 -14.68 -9.81 -14.21
CA ILE A 31 -14.88 -9.59 -12.76
C ILE A 31 -13.55 -9.41 -12.03
N ILE A 32 -12.52 -10.18 -12.39
CA ILE A 32 -11.20 -10.09 -11.77
C ILE A 32 -10.57 -8.71 -12.01
N GLY A 33 -10.58 -8.22 -13.26
CA GLY A 33 -10.08 -6.90 -13.60
C GLY A 33 -10.83 -5.75 -12.91
N GLU A 34 -12.14 -5.87 -12.72
CA GLU A 34 -12.94 -4.88 -11.99
C GLU A 34 -12.57 -4.85 -10.50
N ARG A 35 -12.46 -6.02 -9.85
CA ARG A 35 -12.02 -6.12 -8.44
C ARG A 35 -10.60 -5.61 -8.24
N LEU A 36 -9.70 -5.88 -9.18
CA LEU A 36 -8.34 -5.33 -9.16
C LEU A 36 -8.31 -3.81 -9.35
N THR A 37 -9.24 -3.26 -10.14
CA THR A 37 -9.39 -1.82 -10.28
C THR A 37 -9.84 -1.17 -8.98
N GLN A 38 -10.83 -1.77 -8.29
CA GLN A 38 -11.26 -1.31 -6.97
C GLN A 38 -10.13 -1.39 -5.94
N LEU A 39 -9.39 -2.51 -5.92
CA LEU A 39 -8.24 -2.70 -5.04
C LEU A 39 -7.16 -1.63 -5.30
N ASN A 40 -6.79 -1.40 -6.55
CA ASN A 40 -5.79 -0.40 -6.92
C ASN A 40 -6.24 1.03 -6.55
N ALA A 41 -7.51 1.36 -6.72
CA ALA A 41 -8.04 2.65 -6.28
C ALA A 41 -7.86 2.83 -4.77
N LEU A 42 -8.18 1.82 -3.96
CA LEU A 42 -7.96 1.85 -2.52
C LEU A 42 -6.49 1.98 -2.15
N ILE A 43 -5.59 1.28 -2.84
CA ILE A 43 -4.14 1.37 -2.59
C ILE A 43 -3.64 2.80 -2.88
N VAL A 44 -4.12 3.43 -3.96
CA VAL A 44 -3.81 4.84 -4.26
C VAL A 44 -4.32 5.76 -3.15
N PHE A 45 -5.55 5.56 -2.65
CA PHE A 45 -6.06 6.34 -1.52
C PHE A 45 -5.23 6.14 -0.25
N PHE A 46 -4.76 4.92 0.03
CA PHE A 46 -3.83 4.67 1.11
C PHE A 46 -2.51 5.43 0.92
N ALA A 47 -1.92 5.41 -0.28
CA ALA A 47 -0.70 6.17 -0.57
C ALA A 47 -0.88 7.67 -0.34
N LEU A 48 -2.00 8.25 -0.79
CA LEU A 48 -2.36 9.65 -0.52
C LEU A 48 -2.54 9.91 0.98
N GLY A 49 -3.16 8.99 1.71
CA GLY A 49 -3.29 9.07 3.17
C GLY A 49 -1.93 9.10 3.88
N TYR A 50 -0.96 8.30 3.42
CA TYR A 50 0.39 8.27 4.01
C TYR A 50 1.12 9.58 3.75
N LEU A 51 1.00 10.13 2.54
CA LEU A 51 1.53 11.45 2.22
C LEU A 51 0.92 12.53 3.10
N LEU A 52 -0.41 12.55 3.22
CA LEU A 52 -1.12 13.53 4.02
C LEU A 52 -0.71 13.46 5.50
N VAL A 53 -0.65 12.27 6.08
CA VAL A 53 -0.18 12.08 7.45
C VAL A 53 1.26 12.56 7.59
N GLY A 54 2.15 12.16 6.68
CA GLY A 54 3.55 12.59 6.67
C GLY A 54 3.70 14.11 6.66
N VAL A 55 2.98 14.82 5.77
CA VAL A 55 2.99 16.28 5.68
C VAL A 55 2.47 16.93 6.97
N LEU A 56 1.37 16.43 7.54
CA LEU A 56 0.75 17.00 8.72
C LEU A 56 1.53 16.75 10.02
N THR A 57 2.37 15.71 10.06
CA THR A 57 3.07 15.30 11.29
C THR A 57 4.59 15.43 11.22
N TRP A 58 5.16 15.89 10.10
CA TRP A 58 6.62 15.94 9.88
C TRP A 58 7.40 16.71 10.96
N SER A 59 6.86 17.86 11.36
CA SER A 59 7.48 18.77 12.32
C SER A 59 6.99 18.57 13.76
N ARG A 60 6.11 17.57 14.00
CA ARG A 60 5.63 17.30 15.35
C ARG A 60 6.67 16.53 16.16
N PRO A 61 6.83 16.86 17.47
CA PRO A 61 7.67 16.07 18.34
C PRO A 61 7.15 14.63 18.41
N ALA A 62 8.07 13.68 18.52
CA ALA A 62 7.70 12.28 18.63
C ALA A 62 7.02 12.03 19.98
N ASP A 63 5.75 11.65 19.94
CA ASP A 63 4.98 11.16 21.09
C ASP A 63 4.51 9.72 20.85
N THR A 64 3.95 9.10 21.88
CA THR A 64 3.49 7.70 21.83
C THR A 64 2.45 7.49 20.72
N LEU A 65 1.56 8.45 20.49
CA LEU A 65 0.52 8.36 19.47
C LEU A 65 1.09 8.36 18.05
N LEU A 66 2.07 9.23 17.80
CA LEU A 66 2.74 9.37 16.52
C LEU A 66 3.61 8.14 16.22
N VAL A 67 4.20 7.51 17.25
CA VAL A 67 4.86 6.20 17.12
C VAL A 67 3.87 5.10 16.74
N ILE A 68 2.75 4.98 17.46
CA ILE A 68 1.71 3.98 17.18
C ILE A 68 1.17 4.15 15.76
N MET A 69 0.87 5.39 15.37
CA MET A 69 0.42 5.71 14.02
C MET A 69 1.46 5.32 12.96
N ALA A 70 2.74 5.63 13.17
CA ALA A 70 3.79 5.24 12.23
C ALA A 70 3.92 3.72 12.08
N LEU A 71 3.74 2.96 13.17
CA LEU A 71 3.70 1.49 13.13
C LEU A 71 2.47 0.98 12.37
N ILE A 72 1.29 1.55 12.59
CA ILE A 72 0.07 1.19 11.86
C ILE A 72 0.27 1.42 10.36
N LEU A 73 0.89 2.53 9.96
CA LEU A 73 1.20 2.79 8.56
C LEU A 73 2.25 1.80 8.02
N LEU A 74 3.32 1.51 8.76
CA LEU A 74 4.30 0.54 8.30
C LEU A 74 3.66 -0.85 8.09
N PHE A 75 2.90 -1.35 9.06
CA PHE A 75 2.23 -2.65 8.96
C PHE A 75 1.11 -2.65 7.93
N GLY A 76 0.38 -1.54 7.76
CA GLY A 76 -0.61 -1.39 6.70
C GLY A 76 0.02 -1.52 5.32
N ALA A 77 1.18 -0.92 5.10
CA ALA A 77 1.91 -1.09 3.84
C ALA A 77 2.38 -2.54 3.64
N ILE A 78 2.90 -3.20 4.68
CA ILE A 78 3.29 -4.62 4.61
C ILE A 78 2.09 -5.51 4.29
N PHE A 79 0.94 -5.25 4.91
CA PHE A 79 -0.30 -5.99 4.63
C PHE A 79 -0.71 -5.87 3.16
N VAL A 80 -0.73 -4.64 2.60
CA VAL A 80 -1.04 -4.43 1.19
C VAL A 80 -0.06 -5.18 0.28
N LEU A 81 1.23 -5.20 0.61
CA LEU A 81 2.23 -5.97 -0.14
C LEU A 81 1.88 -7.47 -0.17
N LEU A 82 1.52 -8.05 0.98
CA LEU A 82 1.13 -9.45 1.07
C LEU A 82 -0.15 -9.74 0.27
N VAL A 83 -1.13 -8.86 0.32
CA VAL A 83 -2.36 -8.98 -0.49
C VAL A 83 -2.04 -8.97 -1.98
N LEU A 84 -1.18 -8.05 -2.44
CA LEU A 84 -0.78 -8.00 -3.85
C LEU A 84 -0.01 -9.26 -4.28
N ARG A 85 0.85 -9.81 -3.42
CA ARG A 85 1.54 -11.08 -3.68
C ARG A 85 0.56 -12.25 -3.76
N LEU A 86 -0.44 -12.30 -2.88
CA LEU A 86 -1.48 -13.31 -2.93
C LEU A 86 -2.27 -13.23 -4.23
N VAL A 87 -2.68 -12.02 -4.62
CA VAL A 87 -3.35 -11.77 -5.91
C VAL A 87 -2.49 -12.24 -7.08
N GLN A 88 -1.20 -11.91 -7.11
CA GLN A 88 -0.28 -12.38 -8.16
C GLN A 88 -0.20 -13.91 -8.21
N ALA A 89 -0.14 -14.57 -7.05
CA ALA A 89 -0.10 -16.03 -6.98
C ALA A 89 -1.39 -16.66 -7.51
N ILE A 90 -2.55 -16.08 -7.17
CA ILE A 90 -3.85 -16.52 -7.68
C ILE A 90 -3.92 -16.36 -9.21
N LEU A 91 -3.51 -15.21 -9.76
CA LEU A 91 -3.51 -15.00 -11.21
C LEU A 91 -2.64 -16.01 -11.94
N LYS A 92 -1.42 -16.24 -11.45
CA LYS A 92 -0.51 -17.26 -12.02
C LYS A 92 -1.08 -18.67 -11.97
N ALA A 93 -1.83 -19.00 -10.92
CA ALA A 93 -2.48 -20.29 -10.77
C ALA A 93 -3.71 -20.48 -11.67
N LEU A 94 -4.26 -19.40 -12.23
CA LEU A 94 -5.37 -19.43 -13.19
C LEU A 94 -4.90 -19.43 -14.65
N GLU A 95 -3.67 -18.96 -14.91
CA GLU A 95 -3.04 -18.97 -16.24
C GLU A 95 -2.32 -20.30 -16.57
N GLY A 96 -2.09 -21.16 -15.57
CA GLY A 96 -1.53 -22.51 -15.70
C GLY A 96 -2.56 -23.59 -15.47
#